data_AF-A0AAX4LES6-F1
#
_entry.id   AF-A0AAX4LES6-F1
#
_cell.length_a   1.000
_cell.length_b   1.000
_cell.length_c   1.000
_cell.angle_alpha   90.00
_cell.angle_beta   90.00
_cell.angle_gamma   90.00
#
_symmetry.space_group_name_H-M   'P 1'
#
loop_
_entity.id
_entity.type
_entity.pdbx_description
1 polymer ?
#
loop_
_entity_poly.entity_id
_entity_poly.type
_entity_poly.pdbx_seq_one_letter_code
_entity_poly.pdbx_strand_id
1 'polypeptide(L)'
;MAKGIWVSPDEFVAFTEPKKSLTAQIASRSRAIDFYALGMYLPNPDPILKAQGRDIRIYRELRTDSLVGGCIRRRKAALKSLERGLERGHASARVFRFIRDMLDDLDLSRIIGEMSDAVLYGYQPCEIMWGRSVRSWAVTDIVGKPPEWFQFDTDNCLRFRARDAGVEGELLSPSKFVVPAQDASYDNPYGFPDLSMCFWPVAFKKGGMKFWLRFAEKFGSPWVIGKHPRGANDAEIEKLLDSMEQMVEDAVAAIPDDSSIELRAADGKADSSEVFRELITLSRSEISIALLGQNQTTEANSNKASAQAGLEVTADIRDADADIIQAAVNQVIRTVVTLNFGDVPCPVWAMWEQEAIDDTRATRDEKLTRAGLRLTPQYFMREYQLQEGDIDLSDAPVADGAVPAEFAEAISADHDAQQQLDDALDILMNGGALNGTLEPVLAPLFKRVENGVNPSELLGELAELYPQMNTDDLQERLARILFVTNIWGRLHERDNG
;
A
#
# COMPACT_ATOMS: atom_id res chain seq x y z
N MET A 1 -19.23 56.13 -24.44
CA MET A 1 -20.29 56.50 -23.48
C MET A 1 -20.65 55.26 -22.68
N ALA A 2 -20.64 55.32 -21.35
CA ALA A 2 -21.07 54.21 -20.51
C ALA A 2 -22.56 53.94 -20.76
N LYS A 3 -22.93 52.70 -21.11
CA LYS A 3 -24.33 52.29 -21.21
C LYS A 3 -24.89 52.20 -19.77
N GLY A 4 -25.93 52.96 -19.43
CA GLY A 4 -26.56 52.96 -18.10
C GLY A 4 -27.84 53.79 -18.06
N ILE A 5 -28.57 53.76 -16.93
CA ILE A 5 -29.74 54.61 -16.67
C ILE A 5 -29.53 55.46 -15.43
N TRP A 6 -30.07 56.67 -15.43
CA TRP A 6 -30.21 57.47 -14.22
C TRP A 6 -31.51 57.06 -13.53
N VAL A 7 -31.42 56.59 -12.29
CA VAL A 7 -32.58 56.23 -11.45
C VAL A 7 -33.01 57.39 -10.53
N SER A 8 -32.12 58.37 -10.33
CA SER A 8 -32.42 59.66 -9.71
C SER A 8 -31.57 60.76 -10.37
N PRO A 9 -31.79 62.06 -10.07
CA PRO A 9 -30.97 63.16 -10.59
C PRO A 9 -29.47 63.08 -10.24
N ASP A 10 -29.12 62.26 -9.25
CA ASP A 10 -27.78 62.09 -8.68
C ASP A 10 -27.25 60.65 -8.74
N GLU A 11 -28.04 59.65 -9.14
CA GLU A 11 -27.65 58.24 -9.19
C GLU A 11 -27.67 57.67 -10.62
N PHE A 12 -26.47 57.42 -11.17
CA PHE A 12 -26.26 56.75 -12.45
C PHE A 12 -25.94 55.26 -12.24
N VAL A 13 -26.83 54.38 -12.69
CA VAL A 13 -26.62 52.93 -12.68
C VAL A 13 -26.11 52.51 -14.07
N ALA A 14 -24.81 52.20 -14.14
CA ALA A 14 -24.22 51.63 -15.34
C ALA A 14 -24.71 50.19 -15.57
N PHE A 15 -25.01 49.82 -16.82
CA PHE A 15 -25.32 48.44 -17.24
C PHE A 15 -24.08 47.52 -17.25
N THR A 16 -23.05 47.84 -16.47
CA THR A 16 -21.85 47.00 -16.34
C THR A 16 -22.22 45.64 -15.79
N GLU A 17 -21.46 44.61 -16.20
CA GLU A 17 -21.60 43.25 -15.71
C GLU A 17 -21.84 43.23 -14.20
N PRO A 18 -22.78 42.37 -13.71
CA PRO A 18 -23.10 42.31 -12.29
C PRO A 18 -21.81 42.19 -11.48
N LYS A 19 -21.60 43.10 -10.52
CA LYS A 19 -20.45 43.05 -9.60
C LYS A 19 -20.44 41.67 -8.94
N LYS A 20 -19.62 40.75 -9.45
CA LYS A 20 -19.49 39.41 -8.89
C LYS A 20 -18.85 39.56 -7.52
N SER A 21 -19.59 39.21 -6.47
CA SER A 21 -19.04 39.18 -5.11
C SER A 21 -17.90 38.17 -5.05
N LEU A 22 -16.81 38.50 -4.34
CA LEU A 22 -15.74 37.53 -4.03
C LEU A 22 -16.26 36.35 -3.21
N THR A 23 -17.42 36.48 -2.56
CA THR A 23 -18.07 35.41 -1.79
C THR A 23 -18.87 34.44 -2.65
N ALA A 24 -19.18 34.79 -3.91
CA ALA A 24 -20.01 33.97 -4.77
C ALA A 24 -19.15 33.07 -5.66
N GLN A 25 -19.46 31.77 -5.68
CA GLN A 25 -18.80 30.83 -6.58
C GLN A 25 -19.14 31.17 -8.05
N ILE A 26 -18.10 31.41 -8.86
CA ILE A 26 -18.27 31.78 -10.27
C ILE A 26 -18.37 30.54 -11.17
N ALA A 27 -17.49 29.56 -10.95
CA ALA A 27 -17.45 28.30 -11.67
C ALA A 27 -18.14 27.22 -10.84
N SER A 28 -19.40 26.93 -11.17
CA SER A 28 -20.19 25.84 -10.61
C SER A 28 -20.76 24.95 -11.73
N ARG A 29 -21.15 23.71 -11.42
CA ARG A 29 -21.72 22.78 -12.42
C ARG A 29 -23.03 23.30 -12.98
N SER A 30 -23.86 23.91 -12.14
CA SER A 30 -25.12 24.56 -12.54
C SER A 30 -24.92 25.72 -13.54
N ARG A 31 -23.69 26.23 -13.68
CA ARG A 31 -23.34 27.32 -14.61
C ARG A 31 -22.45 26.87 -15.77
N ALA A 32 -21.89 25.66 -15.72
CA ALA A 32 -21.05 25.11 -16.78
C ALA A 32 -21.93 24.53 -17.91
N ILE A 33 -21.45 24.60 -19.15
CA ILE A 33 -22.09 23.93 -20.29
C ILE A 33 -21.65 22.45 -20.22
N ASP A 34 -22.34 21.67 -19.39
CA ASP A 34 -22.05 20.26 -19.15
C ASP A 34 -23.33 19.41 -19.28
N PHE A 35 -23.21 18.17 -19.75
CA PHE A 35 -24.31 17.27 -20.13
C PHE A 35 -25.17 16.85 -18.92
N TYR A 36 -24.69 17.07 -17.70
CA TYR A 36 -25.39 16.79 -16.44
C TYR A 36 -26.46 17.83 -16.06
N ALA A 37 -26.62 18.91 -16.85
CA ALA A 37 -27.56 20.01 -16.61
C ALA A 37 -29.06 19.66 -16.78
N LEU A 38 -29.41 18.38 -16.97
CA LEU A 38 -30.79 17.91 -17.15
C LEU A 38 -31.54 17.60 -15.83
N GLY A 39 -31.04 18.06 -14.68
CA GLY A 39 -31.72 17.92 -13.38
C GLY A 39 -31.65 16.51 -12.78
N MET A 40 -30.62 15.75 -13.12
CA MET A 40 -30.37 14.41 -12.57
C MET A 40 -29.33 14.47 -11.46
N TYR A 41 -29.38 13.51 -10.52
CA TYR A 41 -28.30 13.30 -9.54
C TYR A 41 -26.97 13.05 -10.25
N LEU A 42 -25.85 13.39 -9.59
CA LEU A 42 -24.52 13.18 -10.15
C LEU A 42 -24.19 11.68 -10.06
N PRO A 43 -24.10 10.92 -11.17
CA PRO A 43 -23.72 9.52 -11.11
C PRO A 43 -22.25 9.39 -10.74
N ASN A 44 -21.87 8.29 -10.08
CA ASN A 44 -20.47 8.02 -9.78
C ASN A 44 -19.66 7.95 -11.10
N PRO A 45 -18.60 8.78 -11.26
CA PRO A 45 -17.89 8.89 -12.52
C PRO A 45 -16.93 7.72 -12.81
N ASP A 46 -16.77 6.77 -11.88
CA ASP A 46 -15.87 5.61 -11.99
C ASP A 46 -16.01 4.86 -13.34
N PRO A 47 -14.91 4.69 -14.10
CA PRO A 47 -14.95 4.04 -15.41
C PRO A 47 -15.39 2.56 -15.37
N ILE A 48 -15.03 1.81 -14.34
CA ILE A 48 -15.39 0.39 -14.18
C ILE A 48 -16.89 0.27 -13.91
N LEU A 49 -17.43 1.09 -13.00
CA LEU A 49 -18.86 1.09 -12.70
C LEU A 49 -19.68 1.48 -13.93
N LYS A 50 -19.25 2.53 -14.66
CA LYS A 50 -19.87 2.96 -15.92
C LYS A 50 -19.83 1.87 -16.99
N ALA A 51 -18.67 1.27 -17.24
CA ALA A 51 -18.50 0.26 -18.28
C ALA A 51 -19.30 -1.01 -18.00
N GLN A 52 -19.45 -1.40 -16.72
CA GLN A 52 -20.19 -2.59 -16.32
C GLN A 52 -21.69 -2.33 -16.13
N GLY A 53 -22.14 -1.07 -16.10
CA GLY A 53 -23.51 -0.71 -15.73
C GLY A 53 -23.88 -1.19 -14.33
N ARG A 54 -22.89 -1.26 -13.42
CA ARG A 54 -23.02 -1.83 -12.08
C ARG A 54 -22.82 -0.77 -11.01
N ASP A 55 -23.32 -1.11 -9.84
CA ASP A 55 -23.21 -0.30 -8.64
C ASP A 55 -21.94 -0.64 -7.84
N ILE A 56 -21.52 0.27 -6.96
CA ILE A 56 -20.32 0.16 -6.12
C ILE A 56 -20.24 -1.13 -5.30
N ARG A 57 -21.37 -1.81 -5.06
CA ARG A 57 -21.44 -3.15 -4.46
C ARG A 57 -20.52 -4.18 -5.11
N ILE A 58 -20.18 -4.04 -6.40
CA ILE A 58 -19.24 -4.93 -7.07
C ILE A 58 -17.87 -4.99 -6.38
N TYR A 59 -17.43 -3.89 -5.76
CA TYR A 59 -16.17 -3.85 -5.03
C TYR A 59 -16.23 -4.62 -3.69
N ARG A 60 -17.42 -4.82 -3.11
CA ARG A 60 -17.57 -5.72 -1.95
C ARG A 60 -17.27 -7.16 -2.32
N GLU A 61 -17.64 -7.60 -3.52
CA GLU A 61 -17.31 -8.94 -4.00
C GLU A 61 -15.80 -9.13 -4.10
N LEU A 62 -15.04 -8.09 -4.45
CA LEU A 62 -13.57 -8.16 -4.52
C LEU A 62 -12.94 -8.44 -3.15
N ARG A 63 -13.54 -7.97 -2.04
CA ARG A 63 -13.05 -8.23 -0.67
C ARG A 63 -13.05 -9.71 -0.28
N THR A 64 -13.85 -10.53 -0.97
CA THR A 64 -13.90 -11.98 -0.75
C THR A 64 -12.72 -12.70 -1.40
N ASP A 65 -11.99 -12.05 -2.33
CA ASP A 65 -10.74 -12.60 -2.83
C ASP A 65 -9.69 -12.61 -1.72
N SER A 66 -9.03 -13.74 -1.53
CA SER A 66 -8.10 -13.95 -0.40
C SER A 66 -6.93 -12.98 -0.39
N LEU A 67 -6.44 -12.55 -1.56
CA LEU A 67 -5.34 -11.61 -1.64
C LEU A 67 -5.81 -10.19 -1.35
N VAL A 68 -6.89 -9.74 -2.02
CA VAL A 68 -7.48 -8.42 -1.78
C VAL A 68 -7.89 -8.27 -0.31
N GLY A 69 -8.64 -9.23 0.23
CA GLY A 69 -9.05 -9.23 1.64
C GLY A 69 -7.88 -9.28 2.62
N GLY A 70 -6.81 -9.99 2.26
CA GLY A 70 -5.55 -10.03 3.03
C GLY A 70 -4.86 -8.65 3.08
N CYS A 71 -4.67 -8.02 1.91
CA CYS A 71 -4.09 -6.68 1.80
C CYS A 71 -4.91 -5.63 2.56
N ILE A 72 -6.24 -5.63 2.41
CA ILE A 72 -7.13 -4.73 3.15
C ILE A 72 -6.98 -4.91 4.66
N ARG A 73 -6.96 -6.17 5.14
CA ARG A 73 -6.79 -6.45 6.56
C ARG A 73 -5.47 -5.91 7.09
N ARG A 74 -4.37 -6.08 6.34
CA ARG A 74 -3.05 -5.56 6.70
C ARG A 74 -3.05 -4.03 6.73
N ARG A 75 -3.54 -3.36 5.68
CA ARG A 75 -3.61 -1.90 5.59
C ARG A 75 -4.42 -1.29 6.74
N LYS A 76 -5.60 -1.86 7.02
CA LYS A 76 -6.42 -1.44 8.18
C LYS A 76 -5.77 -1.70 9.53
N ALA A 77 -5.03 -2.80 9.67
CA ALA A 77 -4.32 -3.09 10.92
C ALA A 77 -3.19 -2.08 11.15
N ALA A 78 -2.40 -1.76 10.12
CA ALA A 78 -1.32 -0.77 10.18
C ALA A 78 -1.85 0.63 10.53
N LEU A 79 -2.98 1.02 9.95
CA LEU A 79 -3.64 2.28 10.29
C LEU A 79 -4.12 2.31 11.75
N LYS A 80 -4.69 1.20 12.25
CA LYS A 80 -5.20 1.11 13.63
C LYS A 80 -4.10 0.99 14.68
N SER A 81 -2.88 0.63 14.29
CA SER A 81 -1.72 0.56 15.19
C SER A 81 -1.04 1.91 15.40
N LEU A 82 -1.37 2.92 14.60
CA LEU A 82 -0.88 4.28 14.85
C LEU A 82 -1.31 4.77 16.23
N GLU A 83 -0.40 5.47 16.89
CA GLU A 83 -0.74 6.25 18.07
C GLU A 83 -1.65 7.40 17.67
N ARG A 84 -2.41 7.89 18.64
CA ARG A 84 -3.41 8.92 18.42
C ARG A 84 -3.66 9.70 19.68
N GLY A 85 -4.01 10.97 19.51
CA GLY A 85 -4.33 11.81 20.64
C GLY A 85 -4.85 13.18 20.23
N LEU A 86 -5.16 13.97 21.24
CA LEU A 86 -5.73 15.30 21.09
C LEU A 86 -4.72 16.36 21.55
N GLU A 87 -4.36 17.24 20.63
CA GLU A 87 -3.52 18.40 20.89
C GLU A 87 -4.37 19.62 21.18
N ARG A 88 -4.01 20.35 22.24
CA ARG A 88 -4.79 21.51 22.69
C ARG A 88 -4.69 22.71 21.75
N GLY A 89 -3.51 22.98 21.21
CA GLY A 89 -3.23 24.21 20.46
C GLY A 89 -3.70 25.47 21.21
N HIS A 90 -4.48 26.31 20.52
CA HIS A 90 -5.05 27.55 21.08
C HIS A 90 -6.43 27.37 21.74
N ALA A 91 -6.96 26.15 21.81
CA ALA A 91 -8.25 25.91 22.44
C ALA A 91 -8.22 26.23 23.94
N SER A 92 -9.33 26.75 24.46
CA SER A 92 -9.46 26.93 25.92
C SER A 92 -9.42 25.58 26.64
N ALA A 93 -8.92 25.55 27.89
CA ALA A 93 -8.88 24.31 28.69
C ALA A 93 -10.27 23.66 28.84
N ARG A 94 -11.33 24.46 28.83
CA ARG A 94 -12.72 23.99 28.87
C ARG A 94 -13.10 23.23 27.59
N VAL A 95 -12.79 23.79 26.42
CA VAL A 95 -13.08 23.15 25.12
C VAL A 95 -12.25 21.88 24.96
N PHE A 96 -10.95 21.95 25.28
CA PHE A 96 -10.05 20.79 25.21
C PHE A 96 -10.54 19.62 26.06
N ARG A 97 -10.85 19.86 27.34
CA ARG A 97 -11.36 18.81 28.23
C ARG A 97 -12.69 18.24 27.73
N PHE A 98 -13.61 19.09 27.27
CA PHE A 98 -14.88 18.61 26.74
C PHE A 98 -14.72 17.68 25.53
N ILE A 99 -13.84 18.02 24.59
CA ILE A 99 -13.58 17.19 23.40
C ILE A 99 -12.81 15.93 23.77
N ARG A 100 -11.81 16.02 24.65
CA ARG A 100 -11.08 14.84 25.12
C ARG A 100 -12.02 13.84 25.78
N ASP A 101 -12.80 14.27 26.76
CA ASP A 101 -13.72 13.39 27.49
C ASP A 101 -14.76 12.78 26.53
N MET A 102 -15.23 13.52 25.51
CA MET A 102 -16.10 12.98 24.46
C MET A 102 -15.40 11.92 23.60
N LEU A 103 -14.15 12.13 23.20
CA LEU A 103 -13.41 11.18 22.36
C LEU A 103 -13.05 9.90 23.13
N ASP A 104 -12.76 10.01 24.42
CA ASP A 104 -12.45 8.87 25.31
C ASP A 104 -13.64 7.90 25.45
N ASP A 105 -14.87 8.41 25.35
CA ASP A 105 -16.10 7.60 25.39
C ASP A 105 -16.41 6.89 24.06
N LEU A 106 -15.76 7.26 22.95
CA LEU A 106 -16.01 6.70 21.62
C LEU A 106 -15.13 5.48 21.33
N ASP A 107 -15.69 4.46 20.66
CA ASP A 107 -14.90 3.38 20.09
C ASP A 107 -14.18 3.85 18.81
N LEU A 108 -13.11 4.62 19.00
CA LEU A 108 -12.30 5.17 17.92
C LEU A 108 -11.66 4.06 17.05
N SER A 109 -11.38 2.88 17.60
CA SER A 109 -10.81 1.77 16.80
C SER A 109 -11.79 1.23 15.77
N ARG A 110 -13.07 1.07 16.16
CA ARG A 110 -14.15 0.72 15.23
C ARG A 110 -14.39 1.84 14.23
N ILE A 111 -14.52 3.08 14.70
CA ILE A 111 -14.81 4.26 13.85
C ILE A 111 -13.74 4.46 12.78
N ILE A 112 -12.45 4.41 13.13
CA ILE A 112 -11.34 4.47 12.16
C ILE A 112 -11.43 3.30 11.16
N GLY A 113 -11.77 2.11 11.65
CA GLY A 113 -11.99 0.94 10.80
C GLY A 113 -13.12 1.12 9.79
N GLU A 114 -14.17 1.85 10.13
CA GLU A 114 -15.26 2.18 9.22
C GLU A 114 -14.86 3.32 8.29
N MET A 115 -14.31 4.43 8.80
CA MET A 115 -13.87 5.57 7.97
C MET A 115 -12.83 5.17 6.90
N SER A 116 -11.93 4.23 7.21
CA SER A 116 -10.96 3.69 6.25
C SER A 116 -11.59 2.95 5.06
N ASP A 117 -12.88 2.60 5.09
CA ASP A 117 -13.56 2.11 3.89
C ASP A 117 -13.67 3.21 2.81
N ALA A 118 -13.52 4.50 3.16
CA ALA A 118 -13.49 5.60 2.19
C ALA A 118 -12.42 5.39 1.12
N VAL A 119 -11.26 4.91 1.53
CA VAL A 119 -10.13 4.65 0.64
C VAL A 119 -10.46 3.56 -0.39
N LEU A 120 -11.14 2.52 0.07
CA LEU A 120 -11.48 1.35 -0.74
C LEU A 120 -12.60 1.64 -1.75
N TYR A 121 -13.55 2.50 -1.37
CA TYR A 121 -14.76 2.79 -2.14
C TYR A 121 -14.81 4.22 -2.69
N GLY A 122 -13.74 5.00 -2.53
CA GLY A 122 -13.67 6.41 -2.90
C GLY A 122 -14.25 7.35 -1.83
N TYR A 123 -15.31 6.92 -1.13
CA TYR A 123 -15.91 7.69 -0.04
C TYR A 123 -16.68 6.79 0.94
N GLN A 124 -16.87 7.29 2.16
CA GLN A 124 -17.60 6.59 3.21
C GLN A 124 -18.47 7.54 4.02
N PRO A 125 -19.79 7.60 3.76
CA PRO A 125 -20.71 8.36 4.59
C PRO A 125 -20.76 7.80 6.02
N CYS A 126 -20.52 8.66 7.00
CA CYS A 126 -20.56 8.33 8.42
C CYS A 126 -21.59 9.21 9.13
N GLU A 127 -22.61 8.58 9.73
CA GLU A 127 -23.64 9.27 10.49
C GLU A 127 -23.12 9.61 11.89
N ILE A 128 -23.23 10.87 12.29
CA ILE A 128 -22.92 11.35 13.64
C ILE A 128 -24.14 11.13 14.52
N MET A 129 -23.99 10.31 15.55
CA MET A 129 -25.03 10.03 16.53
C MET A 129 -24.91 11.04 17.67
N TRP A 130 -25.93 11.90 17.79
CA TRP A 130 -25.95 12.98 18.75
C TRP A 130 -26.64 12.54 20.05
N GLY A 131 -25.93 12.68 21.16
CA GLY A 131 -26.49 12.68 22.50
C GLY A 131 -26.72 14.11 22.96
N ARG A 132 -27.84 14.34 23.64
CA ARG A 132 -28.17 15.65 24.21
C ARG A 132 -28.18 15.56 25.73
N SER A 133 -27.31 16.34 26.36
CA SER A 133 -27.44 16.66 27.79
C SER A 133 -28.31 17.91 27.96
N VAL A 134 -28.61 18.29 29.20
CA VAL A 134 -29.37 19.51 29.51
C VAL A 134 -28.66 20.78 29.00
N ARG A 135 -27.34 20.74 28.82
CA ARG A 135 -26.52 21.93 28.52
C ARG A 135 -25.57 21.79 27.32
N SER A 136 -25.46 20.62 26.72
CA SER A 136 -24.51 20.36 25.64
C SER A 136 -24.99 19.29 24.67
N TRP A 137 -24.49 19.39 23.44
CA TRP A 137 -24.55 18.36 22.41
C TRP A 137 -23.22 17.62 22.40
N ALA A 138 -23.26 16.30 22.55
CA ALA A 138 -22.08 15.45 22.47
C ALA A 138 -22.31 14.36 21.42
N VAL A 139 -21.23 13.88 20.81
CA VAL A 139 -21.30 12.71 19.92
C VAL A 139 -21.27 11.48 20.79
N THR A 140 -22.28 10.61 20.66
CA THR A 140 -22.33 9.33 21.36
C THR A 140 -21.78 8.20 20.52
N ASP A 141 -21.84 8.34 19.19
CA ASP A 141 -21.26 7.38 18.27
C ASP A 141 -21.06 7.97 16.87
N ILE A 142 -20.23 7.32 16.06
CA ILE A 142 -20.12 7.58 14.62
C ILE A 142 -20.26 6.25 13.88
N VAL A 143 -21.20 6.18 12.94
CA VAL A 143 -21.56 4.92 12.26
C VAL A 143 -21.43 5.06 10.76
N GLY A 144 -20.51 4.32 10.17
CA GLY A 144 -20.37 4.16 8.72
C GLY A 144 -21.64 3.55 8.13
N LYS A 145 -22.15 4.16 7.05
CA LYS A 145 -23.34 3.68 6.33
C LYS A 145 -22.94 3.16 4.95
N PRO A 146 -23.68 2.19 4.40
CA PRO A 146 -23.41 1.68 3.06
C PRO A 146 -23.36 2.80 2.01
N PRO A 147 -22.25 2.99 1.28
CA PRO A 147 -22.11 4.08 0.32
C PRO A 147 -23.17 4.06 -0.80
N GLU A 148 -23.65 2.88 -1.21
CA GLU A 148 -24.69 2.74 -2.26
C GLU A 148 -26.05 3.37 -1.89
N TRP A 149 -26.25 3.72 -0.61
CA TRP A 149 -27.45 4.41 -0.14
C TRP A 149 -27.40 5.92 -0.40
N PHE A 150 -26.25 6.45 -0.82
CA PHE A 150 -26.03 7.87 -0.97
C PHE A 150 -25.66 8.22 -2.40
N GLN A 151 -25.90 9.48 -2.75
CA GLN A 151 -25.50 10.09 -4.01
C GLN A 151 -25.23 11.58 -3.79
N PHE A 152 -24.52 12.22 -4.71
CA PHE A 152 -24.33 13.66 -4.70
C PHE A 152 -25.28 14.34 -5.68
N ASP A 153 -25.71 15.55 -5.32
CA ASP A 153 -26.41 16.45 -6.26
C ASP A 153 -25.42 17.28 -7.10
N THR A 154 -25.96 18.17 -7.92
CA THR A 154 -25.17 19.04 -8.82
C THR A 154 -24.29 20.05 -8.09
N ASP A 155 -24.56 20.30 -6.81
CA ASP A 155 -23.80 21.21 -5.96
C ASP A 155 -22.83 20.45 -5.04
N ASN A 156 -22.56 19.17 -5.34
CA ASN A 156 -21.72 18.26 -4.56
C ASN A 156 -22.20 18.09 -3.11
N CYS A 157 -23.50 18.24 -2.84
CA CYS A 157 -24.07 17.98 -1.53
C CYS A 157 -24.53 16.52 -1.43
N LEU A 158 -24.26 15.89 -0.28
CA LEU A 158 -24.62 14.50 -0.03
C LEU A 158 -26.14 14.36 0.14
N ARG A 159 -26.72 13.40 -0.57
CA ARG A 159 -28.13 13.02 -0.50
C ARG A 159 -28.31 11.55 -0.15
N PHE A 160 -29.31 11.26 0.69
CA PHE A 160 -29.72 9.90 1.02
C PHE A 160 -30.84 9.42 0.10
N ARG A 161 -30.68 8.25 -0.50
CA ARG A 161 -31.67 7.62 -1.39
C ARG A 161 -32.78 6.94 -0.58
N ALA A 162 -33.55 7.75 0.16
CA ALA A 162 -34.69 7.27 0.91
C ALA A 162 -35.81 6.77 -0.03
N ARG A 163 -36.56 5.76 0.41
CA ARG A 163 -37.63 5.15 -0.40
C ARG A 163 -38.75 6.13 -0.74
N ASP A 164 -38.93 7.15 0.08
CA ASP A 164 -39.96 8.18 0.04
C ASP A 164 -39.45 9.54 -0.49
N ALA A 165 -38.16 9.67 -0.84
CA ALA A 165 -37.55 10.92 -1.29
C ALA A 165 -37.36 11.03 -2.82
N GLY A 166 -38.02 10.16 -3.59
CA GLY A 166 -37.94 10.16 -5.06
C GLY A 166 -36.54 9.84 -5.60
N VAL A 167 -36.25 10.27 -6.83
CA VAL A 167 -34.98 9.98 -7.54
C VAL A 167 -33.82 10.84 -7.02
N GLU A 168 -34.11 12.06 -6.59
CA GLU A 168 -33.11 13.00 -6.09
C GLU A 168 -32.58 12.63 -4.69
N GLY A 169 -33.40 12.02 -3.85
CA GLY A 169 -33.05 11.70 -2.46
C GLY A 169 -33.20 12.89 -1.51
N GLU A 170 -33.01 12.63 -0.22
CA GLU A 170 -33.08 13.61 0.86
C GLU A 170 -31.74 14.32 1.04
N LEU A 171 -31.74 15.66 1.04
CA LEU A 171 -30.54 16.46 1.33
C LEU A 171 -30.13 16.30 2.79
N LEU A 172 -28.88 15.91 3.02
CA LEU A 172 -28.37 15.65 4.36
C LEU A 172 -27.70 16.88 4.95
N SER A 173 -27.91 17.10 6.25
CA SER A 173 -27.24 18.16 6.99
C SER A 173 -25.75 17.85 7.17
N PRO A 174 -24.83 18.79 6.87
CA PRO A 174 -23.40 18.63 7.15
C PRO A 174 -23.07 18.43 8.64
N SER A 175 -23.97 18.79 9.55
CA SER A 175 -23.79 18.55 11.00
C SER A 175 -24.23 17.15 11.44
N LYS A 176 -24.87 16.38 10.55
CA LYS A 176 -25.36 15.02 10.84
C LYS A 176 -24.48 13.93 10.20
N PHE A 177 -23.71 14.27 9.17
CA PHE A 177 -22.84 13.35 8.47
C PHE A 177 -21.44 13.93 8.28
N VAL A 178 -20.44 13.07 8.39
CA VAL A 178 -19.07 13.34 7.92
C VAL A 178 -18.75 12.34 6.81
N VAL A 179 -18.03 12.77 5.78
CA VAL A 179 -17.79 11.98 4.56
C VAL A 179 -16.30 12.01 4.23
N PRO A 180 -15.47 11.19 4.89
CA PRO A 180 -14.13 10.92 4.39
C PRO A 180 -14.20 10.42 2.94
N ALA A 181 -13.32 10.95 2.09
CA ALA A 181 -13.25 10.61 0.68
C ALA A 181 -11.81 10.69 0.18
N GLN A 182 -11.42 9.71 -0.62
CA GLN A 182 -10.09 9.62 -1.21
C GLN A 182 -10.04 10.37 -2.54
N ASP A 183 -9.08 11.28 -2.69
CA ASP A 183 -8.88 12.04 -3.92
C ASP A 183 -10.18 12.66 -4.49
N ALA A 184 -11.07 13.08 -3.59
CA ALA A 184 -12.29 13.75 -3.99
C ALA A 184 -11.95 15.10 -4.63
N SER A 185 -12.57 15.35 -5.78
CA SER A 185 -12.39 16.59 -6.52
C SER A 185 -13.73 17.27 -6.75
N TYR A 186 -13.68 18.51 -7.24
CA TYR A 186 -14.90 19.22 -7.62
C TYR A 186 -15.70 18.43 -8.66
N ASP A 187 -15.01 17.70 -9.57
CA ASP A 187 -15.64 16.86 -10.60
C ASP A 187 -16.05 15.46 -10.11
N ASN A 188 -15.37 14.93 -9.10
CA ASN A 188 -15.71 13.64 -8.51
C ASN A 188 -15.81 13.74 -6.98
N PRO A 189 -16.98 14.08 -6.42
CA PRO A 189 -17.17 14.11 -4.97
C PRO A 189 -17.23 12.71 -4.34
N TYR A 190 -17.38 11.66 -5.15
CA TYR A 190 -17.35 10.26 -4.69
C TYR A 190 -15.93 9.77 -4.40
N GLY A 191 -14.90 10.51 -4.80
CA GLY A 191 -13.51 10.10 -4.66
C GLY A 191 -13.09 8.96 -5.60
N PHE A 192 -11.82 8.58 -5.53
CA PHE A 192 -11.22 7.50 -6.29
C PHE A 192 -11.19 6.21 -5.46
N PRO A 193 -11.91 5.15 -5.85
CA PRO A 193 -11.90 3.87 -5.13
C PRO A 193 -10.66 3.03 -5.47
N ASP A 194 -9.82 2.72 -4.49
CA ASP A 194 -8.67 1.81 -4.68
C ASP A 194 -9.06 0.43 -5.21
N LEU A 195 -10.26 -0.05 -4.86
CA LEU A 195 -10.78 -1.33 -5.34
C LEU A 195 -11.11 -1.34 -6.84
N SER A 196 -11.25 -0.17 -7.49
CA SER A 196 -11.37 -0.10 -8.95
C SER A 196 -10.10 -0.59 -9.64
N MET A 197 -8.91 -0.26 -9.10
CA MET A 197 -7.62 -0.72 -9.61
C MET A 197 -7.49 -2.24 -9.53
N CYS A 198 -8.09 -2.84 -8.49
CA CYS A 198 -8.06 -4.30 -8.27
C CYS A 198 -9.04 -5.08 -9.15
N PHE A 199 -9.99 -4.42 -9.83
CA PHE A 199 -11.09 -5.11 -10.52
C PHE A 199 -10.58 -6.07 -11.62
N TRP A 200 -9.78 -5.56 -12.56
CA TRP A 200 -9.26 -6.35 -13.67
C TRP A 200 -8.23 -7.39 -13.24
N PRO A 201 -7.24 -7.08 -12.38
CA PRO A 201 -6.34 -8.09 -11.84
C PRO A 201 -7.06 -9.26 -11.17
N VAL A 202 -8.12 -9.01 -10.39
CA VAL A 202 -8.92 -10.09 -9.78
C VAL A 202 -9.64 -10.91 -10.86
N ALA A 203 -10.23 -10.26 -11.87
CA ALA A 203 -10.88 -10.95 -12.97
C ALA A 203 -9.91 -11.85 -13.74
N PHE A 204 -8.72 -11.35 -14.08
CA PHE A 204 -7.68 -12.11 -14.78
C PHE A 204 -7.09 -13.23 -13.92
N LYS A 205 -6.85 -12.99 -12.63
CA LYS A 205 -6.44 -14.03 -11.68
C LYS A 205 -7.46 -15.18 -11.63
N LYS A 206 -8.75 -14.87 -11.47
CA LYS A 206 -9.83 -15.89 -11.43
C LYS A 206 -9.94 -16.63 -12.76
N GLY A 207 -9.83 -15.93 -13.88
CA GLY A 207 -9.80 -16.52 -15.23
C GLY A 207 -8.60 -17.44 -15.42
N GLY A 208 -7.39 -16.96 -15.11
CA GLY A 208 -6.13 -17.70 -15.17
C GLY A 208 -6.17 -18.97 -14.33
N MET A 209 -6.68 -18.90 -13.10
CA MET A 209 -6.87 -20.07 -12.25
C MET A 209 -7.82 -21.11 -12.88
N LYS A 210 -8.94 -20.66 -13.46
CA LYS A 210 -9.89 -21.54 -14.15
C LYS A 210 -9.26 -22.22 -15.37
N PHE A 211 -8.46 -21.47 -16.16
CA PHE A 211 -7.74 -22.05 -17.29
C PHE A 211 -6.66 -23.02 -16.84
N TRP A 212 -5.93 -22.69 -15.78
CA TRP A 212 -4.89 -23.54 -15.23
C TRP A 212 -5.45 -24.85 -14.68
N LEU A 213 -6.59 -24.82 -13.98
CA LEU A 213 -7.28 -26.03 -13.51
C LEU A 213 -7.75 -26.91 -14.67
N ARG A 214 -8.37 -26.31 -15.71
CA ARG A 214 -8.79 -27.05 -16.92
C ARG A 214 -7.60 -27.62 -17.68
N PHE A 215 -6.50 -26.88 -17.72
CA PHE A 215 -5.24 -27.35 -18.28
C PHE A 215 -4.73 -28.56 -17.48
N ALA A 216 -4.63 -28.44 -16.15
CA ALA A 216 -4.18 -29.52 -15.28
C ALA A 216 -5.04 -30.79 -15.43
N GLU A 217 -6.36 -30.64 -15.53
CA GLU A 217 -7.30 -31.75 -15.78
C GLU A 217 -7.05 -32.42 -17.14
N LYS A 218 -7.03 -31.63 -18.22
CA LYS A 218 -6.87 -32.14 -19.59
C LYS A 218 -5.49 -32.74 -19.85
N PHE A 219 -4.45 -32.25 -19.18
CA PHE A 219 -3.07 -32.64 -19.42
C PHE A 219 -2.49 -33.59 -18.38
N GLY A 220 -3.18 -33.76 -17.24
CA GLY A 220 -2.95 -34.83 -16.28
C GLY A 220 -3.39 -36.21 -16.79
N SER A 221 -4.28 -36.26 -17.79
CA SER A 221 -4.70 -37.50 -18.45
C SER A 221 -4.23 -37.51 -19.92
N PRO A 222 -3.40 -38.47 -20.36
CA PRO A 222 -3.05 -38.58 -21.78
C PRO A 222 -4.27 -38.95 -22.63
N TRP A 223 -4.34 -38.47 -23.87
CA TRP A 223 -5.33 -38.98 -24.82
C TRP A 223 -4.91 -40.38 -25.23
N VAL A 224 -5.72 -41.38 -24.87
CA VAL A 224 -5.55 -42.76 -25.30
C VAL A 224 -6.31 -42.95 -26.61
N ILE A 225 -5.59 -43.22 -27.69
CA ILE A 225 -6.20 -43.50 -29.00
C ILE A 225 -5.95 -44.95 -29.36
N GLY A 226 -7.01 -45.76 -29.37
CA GLY A 226 -6.97 -47.15 -29.86
C GLY A 226 -7.23 -47.20 -31.36
N LYS A 227 -6.34 -47.82 -32.11
CA LYS A 227 -6.51 -48.07 -33.55
C LYS A 227 -7.04 -49.48 -33.75
N HIS A 228 -8.16 -49.62 -34.46
CA HIS A 228 -8.73 -50.90 -34.87
C HIS A 228 -8.77 -51.00 -36.41
N PRO A 229 -8.75 -52.23 -36.97
CA PRO A 229 -8.87 -52.42 -38.41
C PRO A 229 -10.25 -51.98 -38.95
N ARG A 230 -10.28 -51.55 -40.22
CA ARG A 230 -11.50 -51.04 -40.90
C ARG A 230 -12.67 -52.04 -41.00
N GLY A 231 -12.44 -53.32 -40.71
CA GLY A 231 -13.45 -54.37 -40.74
C GLY A 231 -13.83 -54.94 -39.36
N ALA A 232 -13.38 -54.32 -38.27
CA ALA A 232 -13.74 -54.75 -36.92
C ALA A 232 -15.25 -54.64 -36.70
N ASN A 233 -15.83 -55.61 -35.99
CA ASN A 233 -17.25 -55.57 -35.62
C ASN A 233 -17.46 -54.69 -34.37
N ASP A 234 -18.69 -54.21 -34.16
CA ASP A 234 -19.01 -53.31 -33.05
C ASP A 234 -18.66 -53.90 -31.67
N ALA A 235 -18.77 -55.22 -31.50
CA ALA A 235 -18.43 -55.90 -30.24
C ALA A 235 -16.92 -55.89 -29.95
N GLU A 236 -16.07 -55.96 -30.98
CA GLU A 236 -14.61 -55.84 -30.85
C GLU A 236 -14.19 -54.40 -30.52
N ILE A 237 -14.90 -53.41 -31.08
CA ILE A 237 -14.67 -51.98 -30.80
C ILE A 237 -15.05 -51.67 -29.34
N GLU A 238 -16.20 -52.15 -28.87
CA GLU A 238 -16.63 -52.00 -27.47
C GLU A 238 -15.62 -52.62 -26.50
N LYS A 239 -15.13 -53.83 -26.79
CA LYS A 239 -14.13 -54.53 -25.97
C LYS A 239 -12.80 -53.80 -25.91
N LEU A 240 -12.39 -53.14 -27.00
CA LEU A 240 -11.21 -52.30 -27.03
C LEU A 240 -11.41 -51.02 -26.20
N LEU A 241 -12.59 -50.40 -26.27
CA LEU A 241 -13.00 -49.26 -25.44
C LEU A 241 -12.97 -49.61 -23.94
N ASP A 242 -13.60 -50.71 -23.53
CA ASP A 242 -13.59 -51.21 -22.15
C ASP A 242 -12.16 -51.46 -21.64
N SER A 243 -11.31 -52.05 -22.49
CA SER A 243 -9.91 -52.31 -22.16
C SER A 243 -9.10 -51.01 -22.05
N MET A 244 -9.43 -49.98 -22.85
CA MET A 244 -8.80 -48.66 -22.77
C MET A 244 -9.26 -47.89 -21.51
N GLU A 245 -10.52 -48.00 -21.11
CA GLU A 245 -11.02 -47.43 -19.84
C GLU A 245 -10.31 -48.08 -18.64
N GLN A 246 -10.20 -49.41 -18.60
CA GLN A 246 -9.42 -50.11 -17.57
C GLN A 246 -7.95 -49.72 -17.57
N MET A 247 -7.34 -49.47 -18.73
CA MET A 247 -5.95 -49.01 -18.82
C MET A 247 -5.75 -47.61 -18.25
N VAL A 248 -6.74 -46.71 -18.36
CA VAL A 248 -6.69 -45.38 -17.76
C VAL A 248 -6.71 -45.46 -16.23
N GLU A 249 -7.38 -46.46 -15.66
CA GLU A 249 -7.45 -46.69 -14.20
C GLU A 249 -6.23 -47.50 -13.66
N ASP A 250 -5.86 -48.61 -14.31
CA ASP A 250 -4.92 -49.61 -13.76
C ASP A 250 -3.55 -49.66 -14.48
N ALA A 251 -3.34 -48.86 -15.54
CA ALA A 251 -2.08 -48.76 -16.29
C ALA A 251 -1.54 -50.08 -16.90
N VAL A 252 -2.38 -51.11 -17.04
CA VAL A 252 -2.04 -52.41 -17.63
C VAL A 252 -3.00 -52.70 -18.79
N ALA A 253 -2.48 -53.05 -19.97
CA ALA A 253 -3.30 -53.42 -21.12
C ALA A 253 -2.69 -54.63 -21.88
N ALA A 254 -3.57 -55.52 -22.34
CA ALA A 254 -3.24 -56.59 -23.28
C ALA A 254 -3.96 -56.32 -24.60
N ILE A 255 -3.20 -56.07 -25.66
CA ILE A 255 -3.73 -55.75 -27.00
C ILE A 255 -3.37 -56.85 -28.02
N PRO A 256 -4.25 -57.14 -29.00
CA PRO A 256 -3.91 -57.98 -30.15
C PRO A 256 -2.73 -57.41 -30.95
N ASP A 257 -1.93 -58.29 -31.56
CA ASP A 257 -0.68 -57.95 -32.26
C ASP A 257 -0.89 -57.04 -33.50
N ASP A 258 -2.13 -56.93 -33.99
CA ASP A 258 -2.53 -56.09 -35.12
C ASP A 258 -3.16 -54.74 -34.69
N SER A 259 -3.34 -54.51 -33.39
CA SER A 259 -3.92 -53.29 -32.81
C SER A 259 -2.84 -52.45 -32.13
N SER A 260 -2.95 -51.13 -32.16
CA SER A 260 -2.00 -50.25 -31.46
C SER A 260 -2.71 -49.17 -30.66
N ILE A 261 -2.16 -48.87 -29.49
CA ILE A 261 -2.59 -47.78 -28.62
C ILE A 261 -1.52 -46.69 -28.69
N GLU A 262 -1.92 -45.50 -29.11
CA GLU A 262 -1.06 -44.32 -29.10
C GLU A 262 -1.48 -43.38 -27.98
N LEU A 263 -0.56 -43.09 -27.06
CA LEU A 263 -0.72 -42.01 -26.11
C LEU A 263 -0.30 -40.70 -26.80
N ARG A 264 -1.26 -39.84 -27.11
CA ARG A 264 -0.96 -38.51 -27.64
C ARG A 264 -0.90 -37.49 -26.52
N ALA A 265 0.31 -37.05 -26.22
CA ALA A 265 0.53 -35.78 -25.54
C ALA A 265 0.28 -34.64 -26.55
N ALA A 266 -0.38 -33.55 -26.14
CA ALA A 266 -0.32 -32.33 -26.94
C ALA A 266 1.07 -31.70 -26.76
N ASP A 267 1.69 -31.27 -27.86
CA ASP A 267 2.98 -30.58 -27.84
C ASP A 267 2.88 -29.23 -27.08
N GLY A 268 3.93 -28.84 -26.35
CA GLY A 268 3.99 -27.55 -25.65
C GLY A 268 3.35 -27.47 -24.25
N LYS A 269 3.24 -28.60 -23.52
CA LYS A 269 2.63 -28.64 -22.16
C LYS A 269 3.35 -27.76 -21.12
N ALA A 270 4.68 -27.71 -21.17
CA ALA A 270 5.47 -26.95 -20.19
C ALA A 270 5.21 -25.43 -20.32
N ASP A 271 5.39 -24.90 -21.53
CA ASP A 271 5.18 -23.48 -21.86
C ASP A 271 3.76 -23.01 -21.50
N SER A 272 2.74 -23.84 -21.77
CA SER A 272 1.35 -23.47 -21.47
C SER A 272 1.05 -23.38 -19.97
N SER A 273 1.60 -24.28 -19.14
CA SER A 273 1.40 -24.22 -17.68
C SER A 273 2.12 -23.03 -17.06
N GLU A 274 3.26 -22.64 -17.61
CA GLU A 274 4.06 -21.50 -17.13
C GLU A 274 3.34 -20.19 -17.42
N VAL A 275 2.84 -19.99 -18.64
CA VAL A 275 2.07 -18.80 -19.03
C VAL A 275 0.87 -18.55 -18.11
N PHE A 276 0.11 -19.60 -17.74
CA PHE A 276 -1.01 -19.43 -16.81
C PHE A 276 -0.55 -19.05 -15.40
N ARG A 277 0.56 -19.63 -14.94
CA ARG A 277 1.15 -19.31 -13.64
C ARG A 277 1.66 -17.88 -13.61
N GLU A 278 2.37 -17.45 -14.65
CA GLU A 278 2.87 -16.07 -14.80
C GLU A 278 1.72 -15.05 -14.80
N LEU A 279 0.64 -15.32 -15.54
CA LEU A 279 -0.54 -14.45 -15.52
C LEU A 279 -1.14 -14.32 -14.11
N ILE A 280 -1.23 -15.43 -13.37
CA ILE A 280 -1.71 -15.42 -11.98
C ILE A 280 -0.74 -14.62 -11.09
N THR A 281 0.56 -14.82 -11.24
CA THR A 281 1.59 -14.11 -10.47
C THR A 281 1.53 -12.60 -10.75
N LEU A 282 1.53 -12.18 -12.02
CA LEU A 282 1.40 -10.78 -12.41
C LEU A 282 0.13 -10.16 -11.82
N SER A 283 -1.01 -10.84 -11.95
CA SER A 283 -2.28 -10.35 -11.40
C SER A 283 -2.23 -10.20 -9.87
N ARG A 284 -1.53 -11.08 -9.16
CA ARG A 284 -1.32 -10.97 -7.71
C ARG A 284 -0.39 -9.80 -7.36
N SER A 285 0.64 -9.57 -8.18
CA SER A 285 1.56 -8.43 -8.05
C SER A 285 0.83 -7.10 -8.16
N GLU A 286 0.03 -6.92 -9.21
CA GLU A 286 -0.77 -5.71 -9.44
C GLU A 286 -1.71 -5.41 -8.26
N ILE A 287 -2.38 -6.43 -7.70
CA ILE A 287 -3.25 -6.26 -6.52
C ILE A 287 -2.44 -5.78 -5.30
N SER A 288 -1.25 -6.33 -5.09
CA SER A 288 -0.43 -6.00 -3.93
C SER A 288 0.14 -4.58 -4.04
N ILE A 289 0.62 -4.21 -5.23
CA ILE A 289 1.11 -2.86 -5.52
C ILE A 289 -0.02 -1.84 -5.40
N ALA A 290 -1.19 -2.12 -5.97
CA ALA A 290 -2.33 -1.19 -5.92
C ALA A 290 -2.80 -0.92 -4.48
N LEU A 291 -2.75 -1.91 -3.58
CA LEU A 291 -3.27 -1.76 -2.23
C LEU A 291 -2.22 -1.40 -1.18
N LEU A 292 -0.97 -1.86 -1.34
CA LEU A 292 0.09 -1.73 -0.34
C LEU A 292 1.33 -0.99 -0.88
N GLY A 293 1.35 -0.64 -2.17
CA GLY A 293 2.48 0.02 -2.82
C GLY A 293 3.68 -0.89 -3.12
N GLN A 294 3.65 -2.14 -2.67
CA GLN A 294 4.76 -3.09 -2.85
C GLN A 294 4.26 -4.51 -3.11
N ASN A 295 5.17 -5.36 -3.60
CA ASN A 295 4.90 -6.77 -3.83
C ASN A 295 5.99 -7.67 -3.23
N GLN A 296 5.69 -8.21 -2.05
CA GLN A 296 6.61 -9.11 -1.35
C GLN A 296 6.85 -10.46 -2.05
N THR A 297 5.99 -10.89 -2.97
CA THR A 297 6.12 -12.22 -3.61
C THR A 297 7.07 -12.27 -4.82
N THR A 298 7.34 -11.13 -5.46
CA THR A 298 8.33 -11.06 -6.55
C THR A 298 9.72 -10.68 -6.00
N GLU A 299 9.76 -10.16 -4.77
CA GLU A 299 10.97 -9.74 -4.06
C GLU A 299 11.62 -10.84 -3.21
N ALA A 300 11.34 -12.11 -3.48
CA ALA A 300 12.08 -13.21 -2.83
C ALA A 300 13.60 -13.18 -3.16
N ASN A 301 13.98 -12.47 -4.22
CA ASN A 301 15.38 -12.20 -4.59
C ASN A 301 15.85 -10.78 -4.19
N SER A 302 15.08 -10.04 -3.37
CA SER A 302 15.40 -8.65 -3.06
C SER A 302 16.41 -8.52 -1.92
N ASN A 303 17.31 -7.54 -2.06
CA ASN A 303 18.28 -7.18 -1.03
C ASN A 303 17.57 -6.40 0.10
N LYS A 304 18.22 -6.30 1.27
CA LYS A 304 17.68 -5.59 2.45
C LYS A 304 17.20 -4.15 2.13
N ALA A 305 17.84 -3.49 1.17
CA ALA A 305 17.48 -2.14 0.72
C ALA A 305 16.12 -2.08 -0.02
N SER A 306 15.83 -3.04 -0.91
CA SER A 306 14.56 -3.12 -1.63
C SER A 306 13.38 -3.40 -0.69
N ALA A 307 13.57 -4.32 0.26
CA ALA A 307 12.56 -4.62 1.28
C ALA A 307 12.25 -3.40 2.16
N GLN A 308 13.27 -2.61 2.52
CA GLN A 308 13.09 -1.38 3.30
C GLN A 308 12.32 -0.31 2.51
N ALA A 309 12.68 -0.08 1.23
CA ALA A 309 11.95 0.86 0.38
C ALA A 309 10.47 0.47 0.21
N GLY A 310 10.17 -0.83 0.09
CA GLY A 310 8.80 -1.32 0.04
C GLY A 310 8.01 -1.03 1.33
N LEU A 311 8.65 -1.11 2.50
CA LEU A 311 8.03 -0.76 3.78
C LEU A 311 7.74 0.74 3.89
N GLU A 312 8.64 1.59 3.40
CA GLU A 312 8.45 3.06 3.34
C GLU A 312 7.22 3.41 2.50
N VAL A 313 7.06 2.84 1.31
CA VAL A 313 5.87 3.11 0.47
C VAL A 313 4.58 2.63 1.15
N THR A 314 4.61 1.50 1.87
CA THR A 314 3.45 1.06 2.66
C THR A 314 3.13 2.02 3.79
N ALA A 315 4.14 2.63 4.43
CA ALA A 315 3.95 3.64 5.47
C ALA A 315 3.37 4.94 4.87
N ASP A 316 3.86 5.40 3.73
CA ASP A 316 3.32 6.59 3.03
C ASP A 316 1.82 6.42 2.72
N ILE A 317 1.42 5.25 2.23
CA ILE A 317 0.02 4.93 1.95
C ILE A 317 -0.81 4.90 3.24
N ARG A 318 -0.28 4.30 4.32
CA ARG A 318 -0.94 4.28 5.64
C ARG A 318 -1.15 5.70 6.17
N ASP A 319 -0.16 6.57 6.03
CA ASP A 319 -0.19 7.92 6.57
C ASP A 319 -1.15 8.80 5.75
N ALA A 320 -1.21 8.63 4.42
CA ALA A 320 -2.22 9.25 3.58
C ALA A 320 -3.66 8.81 3.97
N ASP A 321 -3.88 7.52 4.26
CA ASP A 321 -5.16 7.04 4.79
C ASP A 321 -5.48 7.68 6.15
N ALA A 322 -4.48 7.84 7.01
CA ALA A 322 -4.63 8.47 8.32
C ALA A 322 -5.04 9.93 8.19
N ASP A 323 -4.48 10.68 7.24
CA ASP A 323 -4.83 12.09 6.98
C ASP A 323 -6.30 12.27 6.62
N ILE A 324 -6.86 11.38 5.78
CA ILE A 324 -8.29 11.41 5.42
C ILE A 324 -9.16 11.26 6.68
N ILE A 325 -8.76 10.37 7.59
CA ILE A 325 -9.50 10.07 8.81
C ILE A 325 -9.33 11.19 9.84
N GLN A 326 -8.11 11.72 10.00
CA GLN A 326 -7.84 12.87 10.85
C GLN A 326 -8.67 14.08 10.39
N ALA A 327 -8.75 14.34 9.09
CA ALA A 327 -9.58 15.41 8.55
C ALA A 327 -11.07 15.24 8.91
N ALA A 328 -11.59 14.01 8.79
CA ALA A 328 -12.97 13.69 9.15
C ALA A 328 -13.24 13.85 10.66
N VAL A 329 -12.39 13.30 11.52
CA VAL A 329 -12.53 13.44 12.99
C VAL A 329 -12.44 14.91 13.39
N ASN A 330 -11.50 15.67 12.84
CA ASN A 330 -11.37 17.10 13.12
C ASN A 330 -12.57 17.91 12.60
N GLN A 331 -13.23 17.50 11.52
CA GLN A 331 -14.49 18.10 11.08
C GLN A 331 -15.62 17.86 12.10
N VAL A 332 -15.71 16.66 12.67
CA VAL A 332 -16.66 16.36 13.75
C VAL A 332 -16.36 17.22 14.97
N ILE A 333 -15.09 17.32 15.38
CA ILE A 333 -14.65 18.18 16.50
C ILE A 333 -15.08 19.62 16.27
N ARG A 334 -14.79 20.20 15.09
CA ARG A 334 -15.21 21.56 14.74
C ARG A 334 -16.73 21.74 14.84
N THR A 335 -17.49 20.76 14.34
CA THR A 335 -18.97 20.79 14.40
C THR A 335 -19.46 20.80 15.85
N VAL A 336 -18.91 19.93 16.69
CA VAL A 336 -19.24 19.87 18.12
C VAL A 336 -18.89 21.18 18.83
N VAL A 337 -17.69 21.72 18.57
CA VAL A 337 -17.24 22.97 19.19
C VAL A 337 -18.15 24.12 18.79
N THR A 338 -18.45 24.28 17.50
CA THR A 338 -19.34 25.33 17.00
C THR A 338 -20.73 25.26 17.64
N LEU A 339 -21.31 24.05 17.79
CA LEU A 339 -22.64 23.87 18.38
C LEU A 339 -22.70 24.20 19.88
N ASN A 340 -21.59 24.04 20.61
CA ASN A 340 -21.57 24.19 22.07
C ASN A 340 -20.93 25.50 22.55
N PHE A 341 -19.97 26.04 21.79
CA PHE A 341 -19.11 27.15 22.20
C PHE A 341 -19.04 28.30 21.17
N GLY A 342 -19.63 28.12 19.99
CA GLY A 342 -19.55 29.08 18.89
C GLY A 342 -18.21 29.02 18.15
N ASP A 343 -17.88 30.09 17.43
CA ASP A 343 -16.66 30.19 16.64
C ASP A 343 -15.44 30.47 17.54
N VAL A 344 -14.86 29.40 18.08
CA VAL A 344 -13.69 29.44 18.97
C VAL A 344 -12.62 28.46 18.51
N PRO A 345 -11.33 28.68 18.86
CA PRO A 345 -10.26 27.75 18.51
C PRO A 345 -10.55 26.33 18.98
N CYS A 346 -10.41 25.37 18.06
CA CYS A 346 -10.63 23.94 18.30
C CYS A 346 -9.31 23.24 18.63
N PRO A 347 -9.33 22.20 19.48
CA PRO A 347 -8.21 21.28 19.58
C PRO A 347 -8.10 20.43 18.31
N VAL A 348 -6.93 19.85 18.07
CA VAL A 348 -6.63 19.05 16.88
C VAL A 348 -6.40 17.61 17.29
N TRP A 349 -7.13 16.69 16.69
CA TRP A 349 -6.90 15.26 16.85
C TRP A 349 -5.97 14.77 15.75
N ALA A 350 -4.93 14.02 16.13
CA ALA A 350 -3.92 13.54 15.20
C ALA A 350 -3.64 12.04 15.40
N MET A 351 -3.10 11.44 14.34
CA MET A 351 -2.53 10.09 14.34
C MET A 351 -1.06 10.19 13.96
N TRP A 352 -0.19 9.46 14.66
CA TRP A 352 1.24 9.44 14.39
C TRP A 352 1.79 8.04 14.59
N GLU A 353 2.91 7.76 13.93
CA GLU A 353 3.63 6.52 14.17
C GLU A 353 4.10 6.50 15.61
N GLN A 354 3.93 5.36 16.28
CA GLN A 354 4.51 5.16 17.60
C GLN A 354 5.96 5.60 17.55
N GLU A 355 6.37 6.52 18.42
CA GLU A 355 7.79 6.81 18.59
C GLU A 355 8.43 5.46 18.93
N ALA A 356 9.07 4.83 17.94
CA ALA A 356 10.11 3.88 18.25
C ALA A 356 11.00 4.67 19.19
N ILE A 357 11.09 4.27 20.46
CA ILE A 357 12.07 4.84 21.38
C ILE A 357 13.39 4.67 20.65
N ASP A 358 13.86 5.78 20.08
CA ASP A 358 14.48 5.75 18.77
C ASP A 358 15.90 5.25 18.97
N ASP A 359 16.15 3.98 18.63
CA ASP A 359 17.51 3.42 18.66
C ASP A 359 18.47 4.33 17.88
N THR A 360 17.96 5.06 16.88
CA THR A 360 18.69 6.10 16.14
C THR A 360 19.02 7.34 16.98
N ARG A 361 18.08 7.87 17.78
CA ARG A 361 18.35 9.01 18.70
C ARG A 361 19.26 8.57 19.83
N ALA A 362 19.02 7.38 20.41
CA ALA A 362 19.89 6.80 21.43
C ALA A 362 21.31 6.60 20.88
N THR A 363 21.46 6.02 19.68
CA THR A 363 22.74 5.83 19.00
C THR A 363 23.40 7.15 18.60
N ARG A 364 22.65 8.16 18.16
CA ARG A 364 23.17 9.52 17.90
C ARG A 364 23.72 10.13 19.17
N ASP A 365 22.93 10.10 20.23
CA ASP A 365 23.27 10.70 21.52
C ASP A 365 24.46 9.99 22.15
N GLU A 366 24.57 8.67 21.99
CA GLU A 366 25.75 7.88 22.33
C GLU A 366 26.98 8.32 21.52
N LYS A 367 26.87 8.42 20.19
CA LYS A 367 27.98 8.86 19.31
C LYS A 367 28.46 10.27 19.64
N LEU A 368 27.53 11.21 19.88
CA LEU A 368 27.85 12.58 20.26
C LEU A 368 28.49 12.65 21.65
N THR A 369 28.00 11.84 22.60
CA THR A 369 28.58 11.76 23.94
C THR A 369 29.98 11.16 23.90
N ARG A 370 30.19 10.10 23.09
CA ARG A 370 31.51 9.50 22.83
C ARG A 370 32.47 10.46 22.15
N ALA A 371 31.97 11.35 21.29
CA ALA A 371 32.74 12.43 20.67
C ALA A 371 33.05 13.61 21.63
N GLY A 372 32.56 13.55 22.88
CA GLY A 372 32.87 14.51 23.94
C GLY A 372 31.78 15.53 24.24
N LEU A 373 30.60 15.44 23.61
CA LEU A 373 29.46 16.29 23.95
C LEU A 373 28.87 15.85 25.31
N ARG A 374 28.49 16.81 26.16
CA ARG A 374 27.77 16.52 27.42
C ARG A 374 26.31 16.92 27.27
N LEU A 375 25.44 15.93 27.11
CA LEU A 375 24.00 16.13 27.07
C LEU A 375 23.46 16.38 28.49
N THR A 376 22.54 17.33 28.64
CA THR A 376 22.00 17.71 29.94
C THR A 376 20.74 16.92 30.27
N PRO A 377 20.37 16.78 31.56
CA PRO A 377 19.07 16.20 31.92
C PRO A 377 17.89 16.92 31.27
N GLN A 378 17.95 18.25 31.14
CA GLN A 378 16.95 19.05 30.44
C GLN A 378 16.84 18.71 28.94
N TYR A 379 17.96 18.31 28.31
CA TYR A 379 17.93 17.81 26.94
C TYR A 379 17.15 16.50 26.86
N PHE A 380 17.43 15.54 27.74
CA PHE A 380 16.73 14.25 27.74
C PHE A 380 15.23 14.40 28.05
N MET A 381 14.86 15.27 29.01
CA MET A 381 13.45 15.55 29.29
C MET A 381 12.71 16.16 28.10
N ARG A 382 13.37 17.02 27.32
CA ARG A 382 12.77 17.61 26.13
C ARG A 382 12.72 16.63 24.96
N GLU A 383 13.82 15.93 24.69
CA GLU A 383 14.01 15.12 23.49
C GLU A 383 13.31 13.75 23.59
N TYR A 384 13.24 13.20 24.80
CA TYR A 384 12.57 11.91 25.10
C TYR A 384 11.27 12.10 25.88
N GLN A 385 10.78 13.35 26.01
CA GLN A 385 9.50 13.69 26.62
C GLN A 385 9.32 13.15 28.06
N LEU A 386 10.42 13.04 28.81
CA LEU A 386 10.45 12.52 30.18
C LEU A 386 9.91 13.56 31.18
N GLN A 387 9.21 13.09 32.21
CA GLN A 387 8.61 13.90 33.27
C GLN A 387 9.62 14.21 34.39
N GLU A 388 9.33 15.23 35.21
CA GLU A 388 10.11 15.52 36.42
C GLU A 388 10.09 14.33 37.37
N GLY A 389 11.26 13.70 37.58
CA GLY A 389 11.43 12.49 38.39
C GLY A 389 11.84 11.25 37.60
N ASP A 390 11.75 11.28 36.26
CA ASP A 390 12.17 10.16 35.39
C ASP A 390 13.69 10.08 35.23
N ILE A 391 14.40 11.19 35.44
CA ILE A 391 15.86 11.26 35.43
C ILE A 391 16.36 11.47 36.86
N ASP A 392 17.16 10.54 37.35
CA ASP A 392 17.87 10.72 38.62
C ASP A 392 19.01 11.72 38.42
N LEU A 393 18.90 12.87 39.10
CA LEU A 393 19.90 13.94 39.09
C LEU A 393 20.93 13.79 40.21
N SER A 394 20.82 12.74 41.03
CA SER A 394 21.86 12.42 42.00
C SER A 394 23.08 11.86 41.28
N ASP A 395 24.25 12.42 41.58
CA ASP A 395 25.51 12.12 40.88
C ASP A 395 25.74 10.62 40.71
N ALA A 396 25.84 10.16 39.46
CA ALA A 396 26.33 8.81 39.17
C ALA A 396 27.79 8.70 39.63
N PRO A 397 28.20 7.58 40.26
CA PRO A 397 29.60 7.36 40.59
C PRO A 397 30.43 7.38 39.30
N VAL A 398 31.57 8.07 39.36
CA VAL A 398 32.61 8.02 38.32
C VAL A 398 33.10 6.58 38.24
N ALA A 399 32.57 5.80 37.29
CA ALA A 399 33.11 4.50 36.97
C ALA A 399 34.37 4.71 36.14
N ASP A 400 35.52 4.51 36.78
CA ASP A 400 36.79 4.21 36.12
C ASP A 400 36.57 3.03 35.15
N GLY A 401 37.21 3.09 33.99
CA GLY A 401 36.87 2.27 32.82
C GLY A 401 36.93 0.76 33.03
N ALA A 402 35.78 0.15 33.32
CA ALA A 402 35.56 -1.28 33.21
C ALA A 402 34.16 -1.51 32.62
N VAL A 403 34.11 -1.87 31.34
CA VAL A 403 32.89 -2.34 30.66
C VAL A 403 32.59 -3.75 31.19
N PRO A 404 31.33 -4.11 31.52
CA PRO A 404 30.97 -5.47 31.90
C PRO A 404 31.35 -6.47 30.79
N ALA A 405 32.13 -7.49 31.13
CA ALA A 405 32.74 -8.42 30.18
C ALA A 405 31.73 -9.23 29.35
N GLU A 406 30.48 -9.36 29.79
CA GLU A 406 29.43 -10.12 29.07
C GLU A 406 28.93 -9.41 27.79
N PHE A 407 29.05 -8.08 27.68
CA PHE A 407 28.70 -7.34 26.45
C PHE A 407 29.91 -7.10 25.53
N ALA A 408 31.13 -7.23 26.05
CA ALA A 408 32.35 -7.10 25.26
C ALA A 408 32.56 -8.31 24.35
N GLU A 409 32.18 -9.53 24.78
CA GLU A 409 32.33 -10.75 23.96
C GLU A 409 31.43 -10.76 22.72
N ALA A 410 30.19 -10.26 22.82
CA ALA A 410 29.28 -10.18 21.67
C ALA A 410 29.75 -9.16 20.62
N ILE A 411 30.34 -8.04 21.07
CA ILE A 411 30.86 -6.98 20.20
C ILE A 411 32.21 -7.38 19.58
N SER A 412 33.08 -8.09 20.32
CA SER A 412 34.34 -8.60 19.76
C SER A 412 34.09 -9.70 18.72
N ALA A 413 33.08 -10.56 18.92
CA ALA A 413 32.73 -11.61 17.97
C ALA A 413 32.26 -11.03 16.62
N ASP A 414 31.44 -9.97 16.64
CA ASP A 414 30.99 -9.28 15.41
C ASP A 414 32.14 -8.53 14.71
N HIS A 415 33.04 -7.89 15.46
CA HIS A 415 34.20 -7.22 14.88
C HIS A 415 35.21 -8.21 14.28
N ASP A 416 35.50 -9.32 14.98
CA ASP A 416 36.40 -10.35 14.49
C ASP A 416 35.81 -11.09 13.29
N ALA A 417 34.50 -11.34 13.25
CA ALA A 417 33.83 -11.95 12.10
C ALA A 417 33.85 -11.03 10.86
N GLN A 418 33.65 -9.73 11.06
CA GLN A 418 33.69 -8.76 9.98
C GLN A 418 35.11 -8.53 9.46
N GLN A 419 36.10 -8.50 10.36
CA GLN A 419 37.50 -8.36 10.01
C GLN A 419 38.07 -9.63 9.33
N GLN A 420 37.61 -10.82 9.72
CA GLN A 420 37.94 -12.07 9.02
C GLN A 420 37.26 -12.17 7.63
N LEU A 421 36.07 -11.60 7.48
CA LEU A 421 35.39 -11.51 6.18
C LEU A 421 36.13 -10.55 5.25
N ASP A 422 36.56 -9.40 5.77
CA ASP A 422 37.37 -8.41 5.04
C ASP A 422 38.74 -8.99 4.67
N ASP A 423 39.41 -9.71 5.58
CA ASP A 423 40.68 -10.40 5.30
C ASP A 423 40.49 -11.54 4.27
N ALA A 424 39.39 -12.28 4.32
CA ALA A 424 39.06 -13.32 3.34
C ALA A 424 38.76 -12.72 1.96
N LEU A 425 38.08 -11.57 1.92
CA LEU A 425 37.83 -10.78 0.71
C LEU A 425 39.15 -10.22 0.16
N ASP A 426 40.03 -9.72 1.00
CA ASP A 426 41.35 -9.22 0.61
C ASP A 426 42.27 -10.35 0.10
N ILE A 427 42.21 -11.54 0.70
CA ILE A 427 42.92 -12.72 0.18
C ILE A 427 42.33 -13.16 -1.18
N LEU A 428 41.02 -13.06 -1.38
CA LEU A 428 40.37 -13.38 -2.66
C LEU A 428 40.61 -12.34 -3.74
N MET A 429 40.72 -11.05 -3.38
CA MET A 429 40.95 -9.93 -4.29
C MET A 429 42.44 -9.71 -4.59
N ASN A 430 43.31 -9.89 -3.61
CA ASN A 430 44.75 -9.60 -3.69
C ASN A 430 45.65 -10.84 -3.66
N GLY A 431 45.13 -12.04 -3.33
CA GLY A 431 45.89 -13.30 -3.29
C GLY A 431 46.17 -13.95 -4.64
N GLY A 432 45.68 -13.35 -5.73
CA GLY A 432 46.20 -13.55 -7.07
C GLY A 432 46.58 -12.19 -7.63
N ALA A 433 47.88 -11.92 -7.79
CA ALA A 433 48.38 -10.72 -8.44
C ALA A 433 47.51 -10.35 -9.66
N LEU A 434 47.17 -9.07 -9.80
CA LEU A 434 46.55 -8.41 -10.97
C LEU A 434 47.44 -8.57 -12.22
N ASN A 435 47.82 -9.80 -12.57
CA ASN A 435 48.74 -10.07 -13.65
C ASN A 435 47.97 -10.04 -14.97
N GLY A 436 48.05 -8.87 -15.60
CA GLY A 436 48.08 -8.72 -17.06
C GLY A 436 46.76 -8.78 -17.82
N THR A 437 45.64 -9.14 -17.20
CA THR A 437 44.34 -9.29 -17.90
C THR A 437 43.28 -8.26 -17.53
N LEU A 438 43.19 -7.83 -16.26
CA LEU A 438 42.24 -6.80 -15.81
C LEU A 438 42.82 -5.37 -15.83
N GLU A 439 44.13 -5.24 -15.71
CA GLU A 439 44.83 -3.95 -15.66
C GLU A 439 44.63 -3.10 -16.93
N PRO A 440 44.76 -3.62 -18.17
CA PRO A 440 44.47 -2.82 -19.37
C PRO A 440 42.98 -2.46 -19.52
N VAL A 441 42.08 -3.24 -18.90
CA VAL A 441 40.62 -3.04 -18.98
C VAL A 441 40.15 -1.95 -17.99
N LEU A 442 40.80 -1.86 -16.82
CA LEU A 442 40.44 -0.91 -15.77
C LEU A 442 41.33 0.34 -15.75
N ALA A 443 42.49 0.32 -16.42
CA ALA A 443 43.37 1.49 -16.56
C ALA A 443 42.67 2.77 -17.08
N PRO A 444 41.72 2.71 -18.03
CA PRO A 444 40.99 3.91 -18.46
C PRO A 444 40.11 4.50 -17.35
N LEU A 445 39.50 3.64 -16.52
CA LEU A 445 38.66 4.05 -15.39
C LEU A 445 39.50 4.67 -14.27
N PHE A 446 40.64 4.05 -13.91
CA PHE A 446 41.54 4.60 -12.90
C PHE A 446 42.11 5.97 -13.30
N LYS A 447 42.47 6.16 -14.58
CA LYS A 447 42.96 7.44 -15.09
C LYS A 447 41.91 8.55 -15.09
N ARG A 448 40.61 8.21 -15.12
CA ARG A 448 39.49 9.17 -15.04
C ARG A 448 39.13 9.51 -13.59
N VAL A 449 39.25 8.55 -12.67
CA VAL A 449 39.18 8.78 -11.23
C VAL A 449 40.27 9.75 -10.77
N GLU A 450 41.51 9.59 -11.27
CA GLU A 450 42.60 10.55 -11.04
C GLU A 450 42.31 11.96 -11.57
N ASN A 451 41.41 12.09 -12.56
CA ASN A 451 40.97 13.37 -13.11
C ASN A 451 39.70 13.95 -12.42
N GLY A 452 39.24 13.33 -11.32
CA GLY A 452 38.21 13.92 -10.43
C GLY A 452 36.75 13.76 -10.89
N VAL A 453 36.45 12.73 -11.69
CA VAL A 453 35.08 12.48 -12.19
C VAL A 453 34.18 11.85 -11.11
N ASN A 454 32.89 12.21 -11.10
CA ASN A 454 31.90 11.80 -10.10
C ASN A 454 31.51 10.30 -10.24
N PRO A 455 31.34 9.56 -9.14
CA PRO A 455 30.89 8.15 -9.10
C PRO A 455 29.70 7.79 -10.01
N SER A 456 28.74 8.69 -10.20
CA SER A 456 27.55 8.44 -11.01
C SER A 456 27.86 8.34 -12.52
N GLU A 457 28.85 9.09 -12.99
CA GLU A 457 29.28 9.08 -14.40
C GLU A 457 30.15 7.85 -14.70
N LEU A 458 30.89 7.35 -13.71
CA LEU A 458 31.71 6.14 -13.84
C LEU A 458 30.85 4.89 -14.09
N LEU A 459 29.66 4.81 -13.49
CA LEU A 459 28.74 3.67 -13.65
C LEU A 459 28.15 3.56 -15.06
N GLY A 460 27.86 4.70 -15.70
CA GLY A 460 27.38 4.74 -17.08
C GLY A 460 28.43 4.25 -18.07
N GLU A 461 29.68 4.65 -17.90
CA GLU A 461 30.79 4.22 -18.77
C GLU A 461 31.20 2.76 -18.51
N LEU A 462 31.06 2.26 -17.27
CA LEU A 462 31.31 0.86 -16.93
C LEU A 462 30.33 -0.09 -17.66
N ALA A 463 29.09 0.37 -17.88
CA ALA A 463 28.10 -0.35 -18.69
C ALA A 463 28.42 -0.34 -20.19
N GLU A 464 29.09 0.70 -20.70
CA GLU A 464 29.53 0.77 -22.11
C GLU A 464 30.78 -0.07 -22.39
N LEU A 465 31.65 -0.29 -21.39
CA LEU A 465 32.81 -1.17 -21.49
C LEU A 465 32.45 -2.66 -21.35
N TYR A 466 31.29 -2.96 -20.76
CA TYR A 466 30.78 -4.31 -20.49
C TYR A 466 30.70 -5.25 -21.71
N PRO A 467 30.28 -4.80 -22.92
CA PRO A 467 30.16 -5.67 -24.10
C PRO A 467 31.51 -6.14 -24.67
N GLN A 468 32.62 -5.58 -24.20
CA GLN A 468 33.97 -5.86 -24.73
C GLN A 468 34.78 -6.80 -23.81
N MET A 469 34.20 -7.25 -22.70
CA MET A 469 34.87 -8.09 -21.71
C MET A 469 34.76 -9.58 -22.04
N ASN A 470 35.86 -10.33 -21.88
CA ASN A 470 35.89 -11.78 -22.04
C ASN A 470 35.13 -12.44 -20.85
N THR A 471 33.96 -12.99 -21.14
CA THR A 471 32.89 -13.32 -20.17
C THR A 471 33.20 -14.49 -19.25
N ASP A 472 34.05 -15.42 -19.67
CA ASP A 472 34.11 -16.75 -19.05
C ASP A 472 34.87 -16.74 -17.71
N ASP A 473 35.93 -15.92 -17.59
CA ASP A 473 36.78 -15.87 -16.40
C ASP A 473 36.16 -15.04 -15.25
N LEU A 474 35.36 -14.02 -15.61
CA LEU A 474 34.60 -13.20 -14.66
C LEU A 474 33.44 -14.01 -14.04
N GLN A 475 32.79 -14.83 -14.88
CA GLN A 475 31.67 -15.67 -14.47
C GLN A 475 32.11 -16.76 -13.48
N GLU A 476 33.28 -17.38 -13.69
CA GLU A 476 33.82 -18.37 -12.76
C GLU A 476 34.20 -17.75 -11.40
N ARG A 477 34.76 -16.53 -11.39
CA ARG A 477 35.16 -15.85 -10.15
C ARG A 477 33.97 -15.35 -9.34
N LEU A 478 32.94 -14.77 -9.99
CA LEU A 478 31.69 -14.38 -9.34
C LEU A 478 30.94 -15.60 -8.78
N ALA A 479 30.95 -16.73 -9.49
CA ALA A 479 30.36 -17.97 -9.00
C ALA A 479 31.05 -18.48 -7.74
N ARG A 480 32.39 -18.38 -7.66
CA ARG A 480 33.15 -18.75 -6.44
C ARG A 480 32.86 -17.82 -5.26
N ILE A 481 32.74 -16.51 -5.50
CA ILE A 481 32.39 -15.53 -4.45
C ILE A 481 31.00 -15.86 -3.89
N LEU A 482 29.99 -15.98 -4.76
CA LEU A 482 28.62 -16.31 -4.35
C LEU A 482 28.54 -17.66 -3.61
N PHE A 483 29.32 -18.65 -4.02
CA PHE A 483 29.38 -19.95 -3.34
C PHE A 483 29.95 -19.85 -1.92
N VAL A 484 31.05 -19.12 -1.73
CA VAL A 484 31.67 -18.92 -0.41
C VAL A 484 30.73 -18.15 0.53
N THR A 485 30.09 -17.08 0.04
CA THR A 485 29.13 -16.29 0.84
C THR A 485 27.93 -17.14 1.28
N ASN A 486 27.45 -18.03 0.42
CA ASN A 486 26.28 -18.88 0.72
C ASN A 486 26.61 -20.01 1.71
N ILE A 487 27.82 -20.57 1.64
CA ILE A 487 28.31 -21.55 2.62
C ILE A 487 28.50 -20.90 4.00
N TRP A 488 29.06 -19.69 4.04
CA TRP A 488 29.30 -18.96 5.29
C TRP A 488 28.01 -18.50 5.97
N GLY A 489 27.04 -18.01 5.21
CA GLY A 489 25.72 -17.65 5.74
C GLY A 489 24.99 -18.84 6.37
N ARG A 490 25.14 -20.04 5.82
CA ARG A 490 24.55 -21.28 6.39
C ARG A 490 25.28 -21.80 7.62
N LEU A 491 26.55 -21.46 7.82
CA LEU A 491 27.30 -21.87 9.00
C LEU A 491 26.85 -21.06 10.23
N HIS A 492 26.55 -19.77 10.05
CA HIS A 492 26.17 -18.86 11.14
C HIS A 492 24.69 -18.95 11.57
N GLU A 493 23.82 -19.54 10.76
CA GLU A 493 22.44 -19.88 11.19
C GLU A 493 22.39 -21.04 12.19
N ARG A 494 23.44 -21.86 12.30
CA ARG A 494 23.44 -23.07 13.15
C ARG A 494 23.90 -22.85 14.58
N ASP A 495 24.59 -21.75 14.88
CA ASP A 495 25.17 -21.48 16.21
C ASP A 495 24.27 -20.61 17.12
N ASN A 496 23.08 -20.20 16.64
CA ASN A 496 22.07 -19.49 17.43
C ASN A 496 20.83 -20.38 17.72
N GLY A 497 21.07 -21.63 18.15
CA GLY A 497 20.04 -22.57 18.60
C GLY A 497 20.20 -22.96 20.06
#